data_AF-A0A8J5B9P6-F1
#
_entry.id   AF-A0A8J5B9P6-F1
#
_cell.length_a   1.000
_cell.length_b   1.000
_cell.length_c   1.000
_cell.angle_alpha   90.00
_cell.angle_beta   90.00
_cell.angle_gamma   90.00
#
_symmetry.space_group_name_H-M   'P 1'
#
loop_
_entity.id
_entity.type
_entity.pdbx_description
1 polymer ?
#
loop_
_entity_poly.entity_id
_entity_poly.type
_entity_poly.pdbx_seq_one_letter_code
_entity_poly.pdbx_strand_id
1 'polypeptide(L)'
;MFFASREDGSSFSASVFQKSDAWVISKSRIDSDNVFAVWGGNIYMSLTRSSYQTAGLNGKKSRYGDKYLISFNLRDPNFHIGTNQHNRFLFGLQQLDKLHPDLEYSVTVHSKDANFVSEYLSNVKEKPLKTTVSERNVLVPPMSPPEVPELTDAHSGAKVDVSQKYKDYLFENWALGIQEWVGLASIGAGRIASDDNVDSLFSQYQVEDGEPANVTNIQVVGMCPLLASKLKQIGEQADTAFFAFTAYGVQDTPYSWGTKEHQFNNGGENDYTIVNIGDDVLSFETVGHSDMYI
;
A
#
# COMPACT_ATOMS: atom_id res chain seq x y z
N MET A 1 -13.36 -23.07 6.46
CA MET A 1 -12.66 -21.77 6.44
C MET A 1 -11.42 -21.86 5.55
N PHE A 2 -10.85 -20.71 5.15
CA PHE A 2 -9.66 -20.55 4.31
C PHE A 2 -8.46 -21.44 4.70
N PHE A 3 -8.34 -21.89 5.95
CA PHE A 3 -7.21 -22.73 6.40
C PHE A 3 -7.60 -24.14 6.84
N ALA A 4 -8.86 -24.54 6.65
CA ALA A 4 -9.34 -25.84 7.09
C ALA A 4 -8.82 -26.98 6.20
N SER A 5 -8.38 -28.07 6.84
CA SER A 5 -8.09 -29.34 6.19
C SER A 5 -9.38 -30.06 5.80
N ARG A 6 -9.47 -30.58 4.58
CA ARG A 6 -10.53 -31.49 4.14
C ARG A 6 -10.29 -32.90 4.69
N GLU A 7 -11.32 -33.74 4.64
CA GLU A 7 -11.29 -35.15 5.06
C GLU A 7 -10.27 -35.99 4.29
N ASP A 8 -9.90 -35.56 3.07
CA ASP A 8 -8.86 -36.19 2.24
C ASP A 8 -7.42 -35.79 2.64
N GLY A 9 -7.27 -34.98 3.70
CA GLY A 9 -5.98 -34.48 4.18
C GLY A 9 -5.40 -33.33 3.37
N SER A 10 -6.06 -32.90 2.27
CA SER A 10 -5.68 -31.69 1.56
C SER A 10 -6.15 -30.46 2.34
N SER A 11 -5.26 -29.47 2.50
CA SER A 11 -5.68 -28.13 2.95
C SER A 11 -5.73 -27.22 1.73
N PHE A 12 -6.75 -26.37 1.67
CA PHE A 12 -6.83 -25.29 0.69
C PHE A 12 -5.52 -24.46 0.69
N SER A 13 -4.95 -24.22 1.86
CA SER A 13 -3.75 -23.41 2.02
C SER A 13 -2.47 -23.99 1.42
N ALA A 14 -2.23 -25.30 1.55
CA ALA A 14 -0.99 -25.88 1.05
C ALA A 14 -0.99 -25.96 -0.49
N SER A 15 -2.08 -26.44 -1.08
CA SER A 15 -2.15 -26.69 -2.52
C SER A 15 -2.32 -25.41 -3.35
N VAL A 16 -3.10 -24.43 -2.87
CA VAL A 16 -3.38 -23.18 -3.60
C VAL A 16 -2.20 -22.23 -3.56
N PHE A 17 -1.64 -21.96 -2.38
CA PHE A 17 -0.57 -20.97 -2.24
C PHE A 17 0.81 -21.48 -2.65
N GLN A 18 1.00 -22.80 -2.74
CA GLN A 18 2.20 -23.37 -3.37
C GLN A 18 2.24 -23.11 -4.88
N LYS A 19 1.07 -23.13 -5.55
CA LYS A 19 0.99 -23.14 -7.02
C LYS A 19 0.54 -21.81 -7.64
N SER A 20 -0.17 -20.97 -6.89
CA SER A 20 -0.69 -19.69 -7.37
C SER A 20 -0.04 -18.51 -6.64
N ASP A 21 -0.03 -17.35 -7.30
CA ASP A 21 0.33 -16.06 -6.70
C ASP A 21 -0.93 -15.36 -6.17
N ALA A 22 -1.57 -16.01 -5.21
CA ALA A 22 -2.71 -15.44 -4.50
C ALA A 22 -2.27 -14.45 -3.43
N TRP A 23 -3.06 -13.41 -3.29
CA TRP A 23 -2.97 -12.42 -2.22
C TRP A 23 -4.19 -12.57 -1.32
N VAL A 24 -3.96 -12.55 -0.01
CA VAL A 24 -4.99 -12.79 0.99
C VAL A 24 -4.72 -11.88 2.18
N ILE A 25 -5.76 -11.23 2.68
CA ILE A 25 -5.70 -10.44 3.91
C ILE A 25 -6.99 -10.68 4.71
N SER A 26 -6.89 -10.94 6.01
CA SER A 26 -8.04 -11.02 6.90
C SER A 26 -8.63 -9.63 7.17
N LYS A 27 -9.95 -9.52 7.28
CA LYS A 27 -10.61 -8.30 7.71
C LYS A 27 -10.63 -8.24 9.24
N SER A 28 -9.54 -7.74 9.82
CA SER A 28 -9.35 -7.63 11.26
C SER A 28 -8.47 -6.42 11.58
N ARG A 29 -8.38 -6.02 12.85
CA ARG A 29 -7.56 -4.86 13.26
C ARG A 29 -6.21 -5.30 13.79
N ILE A 30 -5.11 -4.75 13.26
CA ILE A 30 -3.75 -5.19 13.59
C ILE A 30 -3.38 -4.99 15.05
N ASP A 31 -3.90 -3.94 15.69
CA ASP A 31 -3.56 -3.61 17.08
C ASP A 31 -4.27 -4.49 18.11
N SER A 32 -5.47 -5.01 17.80
CA SER A 32 -6.29 -5.74 18.78
C SER A 32 -6.56 -7.20 18.43
N ASP A 33 -6.66 -7.51 17.15
CA ASP A 33 -7.21 -8.79 16.68
C ASP A 33 -6.11 -9.67 16.09
N ASN A 34 -6.42 -10.92 15.76
CA ASN A 34 -5.49 -11.72 14.96
C ASN A 34 -5.55 -11.26 13.50
N VAL A 35 -4.39 -11.08 12.89
CA VAL A 35 -4.29 -10.72 11.47
C VAL A 35 -3.58 -11.82 10.72
N PHE A 36 -4.11 -12.16 9.55
CA PHE A 36 -3.62 -13.19 8.66
C PHE A 36 -3.44 -12.58 7.28
N ALA A 37 -2.30 -12.85 6.67
CA ALA A 37 -2.05 -12.44 5.31
C ALA A 37 -1.22 -13.48 4.56
N VAL A 38 -1.42 -13.56 3.26
CA VAL A 38 -0.70 -14.48 2.37
C VAL A 38 -0.30 -13.72 1.12
N TRP A 39 0.97 -13.80 0.75
CA TRP A 39 1.48 -13.33 -0.54
C TRP A 39 2.81 -14.02 -0.86
N GLY A 40 3.12 -14.14 -2.16
CA GLY A 40 4.40 -14.70 -2.61
C GLY A 40 4.69 -16.12 -2.12
N GLY A 41 3.65 -16.92 -1.84
CA GLY A 41 3.79 -18.27 -1.28
C GLY A 41 4.13 -18.32 0.22
N ASN A 42 4.08 -17.18 0.92
CA ASN A 42 4.31 -17.10 2.35
C ASN A 42 3.01 -16.79 3.08
N ILE A 43 2.82 -17.42 4.23
CA ILE A 43 1.77 -17.07 5.20
C ILE A 43 2.40 -16.24 6.30
N TYR A 44 1.74 -15.15 6.66
CA TYR A 44 2.11 -14.25 7.73
C TYR A 44 0.94 -14.09 8.68
N MET A 45 1.22 -14.19 9.99
CA MET A 45 0.21 -14.05 11.02
C MET A 45 0.73 -13.14 12.15
N SER A 46 -0.10 -12.21 12.57
CA SER A 46 0.09 -11.42 13.79
C SER A 46 -0.97 -11.84 14.80
N LEU A 47 -0.56 -12.66 15.77
CA LEU A 47 -1.46 -13.29 16.73
C LEU A 47 -1.41 -12.58 18.09
N THR A 48 -2.56 -12.46 18.71
CA THR A 48 -2.69 -12.15 20.15
C THR A 48 -1.97 -13.21 20.98
N ARG A 49 -1.51 -12.84 22.18
CA ARG A 49 -0.82 -13.77 23.08
C ARG A 49 -1.59 -15.08 23.33
N SER A 50 -2.90 -14.99 23.58
CA SER A 50 -3.74 -16.17 23.81
C SER A 50 -3.79 -17.06 22.57
N SER A 51 -4.05 -16.49 21.40
CA SER A 51 -4.15 -17.24 20.15
C SER A 51 -2.81 -17.88 19.76
N TYR A 52 -1.70 -17.19 20.00
CA TYR A 52 -0.36 -17.75 19.80
C TYR A 52 -0.09 -18.97 20.67
N GLN A 53 -0.41 -18.89 21.97
CA GLN A 53 -0.24 -19.99 22.92
C GLN A 53 -1.13 -21.18 22.58
N THR A 54 -2.37 -20.95 22.17
CA THR A 54 -3.31 -22.00 21.77
C THR A 54 -2.90 -22.65 20.44
N ALA A 55 -2.43 -21.87 19.46
CA ALA A 55 -1.99 -22.40 18.17
C ALA A 55 -0.70 -23.24 18.30
N GLY A 56 0.15 -22.95 19.28
CA GLY A 56 1.39 -23.69 19.52
C GLY A 56 2.38 -23.60 18.34
N LEU A 57 2.30 -22.54 17.54
CA LEU A 57 3.18 -22.32 16.39
C LEU A 57 4.50 -21.65 16.83
N ASN A 58 5.56 -21.82 16.05
CA ASN A 58 6.81 -21.11 16.28
C ASN A 58 6.71 -19.70 15.70
N GLY A 59 6.93 -18.68 16.52
CA GLY A 59 6.96 -17.28 16.10
C GLY A 59 7.93 -16.46 16.93
N LYS A 60 8.02 -15.17 16.62
CA LYS A 60 8.77 -14.18 17.40
C LYS A 60 7.80 -13.22 18.09
N LYS A 61 8.19 -12.69 19.25
CA LYS A 61 7.41 -11.61 19.85
C LYS A 61 7.47 -10.38 18.94
N SER A 62 6.32 -9.75 18.73
CA SER A 62 6.21 -8.47 18.02
C SER A 62 7.02 -7.40 18.75
N ARG A 63 7.60 -6.47 18.00
CA ARG A 63 8.23 -5.26 18.56
C ARG A 63 7.19 -4.34 19.19
N TYR A 64 5.94 -4.49 18.77
CA TYR A 64 4.84 -3.61 19.09
C TYR A 64 3.72 -4.37 19.83
N GLY A 65 3.33 -3.87 21.00
CA GLY A 65 2.26 -4.48 21.79
C GLY A 65 2.56 -5.92 22.26
N ASP A 66 1.53 -6.62 22.75
CA ASP A 66 1.63 -8.00 23.23
C ASP A 66 1.15 -9.01 22.17
N LYS A 67 1.80 -8.96 21.00
CA LYS A 67 1.52 -9.83 19.86
C LYS A 67 2.71 -10.69 19.48
N TYR A 68 2.44 -11.71 18.67
CA TYR A 68 3.43 -12.64 18.16
C TYR A 68 3.31 -12.74 16.65
N LEU A 69 4.45 -12.67 15.97
CA LEU A 69 4.56 -12.76 14.53
C LEU A 69 5.02 -14.16 14.11
N ILE A 70 4.27 -14.75 13.19
CA ILE A 70 4.50 -16.08 12.67
C ILE A 70 4.60 -15.97 11.14
N SER A 71 5.58 -16.65 10.55
CA SER A 71 5.77 -16.70 9.10
C SER A 71 6.10 -18.11 8.65
N PHE A 72 5.45 -18.58 7.59
CA PHE A 72 5.75 -19.87 6.94
C PHE A 72 5.91 -19.68 5.43
N ASN A 73 7.00 -20.20 4.88
CA ASN A 73 7.16 -20.32 3.44
C ASN A 73 6.56 -21.64 2.98
N LEU A 74 5.41 -21.57 2.30
CA LEU A 74 4.71 -22.77 1.81
C LEU A 74 5.42 -23.43 0.64
N ARG A 75 6.30 -22.70 -0.05
CA ARG A 75 7.10 -23.16 -1.18
C ARG A 75 8.47 -23.70 -0.75
N ASP A 76 8.75 -23.78 0.56
CA ASP A 76 9.96 -24.42 1.08
C ASP A 76 9.95 -25.92 0.72
N PRO A 77 11.00 -26.45 0.06
CA PRO A 77 11.10 -27.88 -0.26
C PRO A 77 10.96 -28.80 0.96
N ASN A 78 11.33 -28.32 2.15
CA ASN A 78 11.23 -29.06 3.41
C ASN A 78 9.82 -28.98 4.04
N PHE A 79 8.94 -28.12 3.51
CA PHE A 79 7.58 -27.93 3.98
C PHE A 79 6.58 -28.72 3.12
N HIS A 80 6.69 -30.05 3.16
CA HIS A 80 5.78 -30.96 2.47
C HIS A 80 4.91 -31.77 3.45
N ILE A 81 3.81 -32.30 2.90
CA ILE A 81 2.82 -33.09 3.64
C ILE A 81 3.49 -34.25 4.37
N GLY A 82 3.14 -34.43 5.65
CA GLY A 82 3.64 -35.53 6.49
C GLY A 82 4.86 -35.18 7.33
N THR A 83 5.55 -34.06 7.06
CA THR A 83 6.63 -33.59 7.93
C THR A 83 6.09 -33.11 9.28
N ASN A 84 6.90 -33.20 10.33
CA ASN A 84 6.54 -32.68 11.66
C ASN A 84 6.19 -31.18 11.62
N GLN A 85 6.90 -30.42 10.79
CA GLN A 85 6.66 -28.99 10.62
C GLN A 85 5.29 -28.72 9.97
N HIS A 86 4.97 -29.44 8.89
CA HIS A 86 3.67 -29.35 8.24
C HIS A 86 2.52 -29.79 9.16
N ASN A 87 2.68 -30.89 9.89
CA ASN A 87 1.65 -31.40 10.80
C ASN A 87 1.39 -30.41 11.95
N ARG A 88 2.44 -29.82 12.52
CA ARG A 88 2.32 -28.77 13.55
C ARG A 88 1.66 -27.52 13.00
N PHE A 89 1.99 -27.13 11.77
CA PHE A 89 1.34 -26.01 11.10
C PHE A 89 -0.16 -26.24 10.92
N LEU A 90 -0.57 -27.39 10.38
CA LEU A 90 -1.99 -27.74 10.23
C LEU A 90 -2.72 -27.78 11.56
N PHE A 91 -2.11 -28.37 12.60
CA PHE A 91 -2.67 -28.37 13.95
C PHE A 91 -2.92 -26.93 14.44
N GLY A 92 -1.93 -26.04 14.31
CA GLY A 92 -2.08 -24.66 14.73
C GLY A 92 -3.17 -23.91 13.96
N LEU A 93 -3.27 -24.10 12.65
CA LEU A 93 -4.36 -23.55 11.84
C LEU A 93 -5.74 -24.05 12.30
N GLN A 94 -5.87 -25.35 12.59
CA GLN A 94 -7.12 -25.91 13.12
C GLN A 94 -7.51 -25.30 14.47
N GLN A 95 -6.55 -24.97 15.33
CA GLN A 95 -6.85 -24.28 16.59
C GLN A 95 -7.31 -22.84 16.34
N LEU A 96 -6.66 -22.13 15.42
CA LEU A 96 -7.01 -20.76 15.08
C LEU A 96 -8.39 -20.66 14.42
N ASP A 97 -8.74 -21.62 13.56
CA ASP A 97 -10.06 -21.75 12.94
C ASP A 97 -11.16 -21.92 14.00
N LYS A 98 -10.93 -22.79 15.01
CA LYS A 98 -11.87 -22.97 16.13
C LYS A 98 -12.05 -21.72 16.98
N LEU A 99 -11.00 -20.92 17.12
CA LEU A 99 -11.05 -19.70 17.92
C LEU A 99 -11.74 -18.55 17.20
N HIS A 100 -11.70 -18.52 15.86
CA HIS A 100 -12.16 -17.38 15.06
C HIS A 100 -13.03 -17.81 13.86
N PRO A 101 -14.07 -18.65 14.02
CA PRO A 101 -14.77 -19.29 12.91
C PRO A 101 -15.40 -18.31 11.90
N ASP A 102 -15.70 -17.09 12.34
CA ASP A 102 -16.38 -16.06 11.56
C ASP A 102 -15.42 -15.06 10.89
N LEU A 103 -14.11 -15.30 10.92
CA LEU A 103 -13.13 -14.37 10.35
C LEU A 103 -13.27 -14.28 8.81
N GLU A 104 -13.48 -13.07 8.32
CA GLU A 104 -13.58 -12.78 6.89
C GLU A 104 -12.20 -12.54 6.26
N TYR A 105 -12.09 -12.87 4.97
CA TYR A 105 -10.87 -12.66 4.17
C TYR A 105 -11.20 -11.96 2.85
N SER A 106 -10.30 -11.10 2.41
CA SER A 106 -10.24 -10.58 1.04
C SER A 106 -9.19 -11.39 0.28
N VAL A 107 -9.52 -11.80 -0.94
CA VAL A 107 -8.68 -12.69 -1.77
C VAL A 107 -8.62 -12.13 -3.18
N THR A 108 -7.40 -12.03 -3.72
CA THR A 108 -7.15 -11.65 -5.12
C THR A 108 -6.20 -12.65 -5.72
N VAL A 109 -6.57 -13.17 -6.88
CA VAL A 109 -5.77 -14.13 -7.63
C VAL A 109 -5.67 -13.70 -9.08
N HIS A 110 -4.63 -14.16 -9.76
CA HIS A 110 -4.54 -14.00 -11.20
C HIS A 110 -5.71 -14.73 -11.89
N SER A 111 -6.24 -14.19 -12.98
CA SER A 111 -7.41 -14.76 -13.69
C SER A 111 -7.22 -16.23 -14.07
N LYS A 112 -6.01 -16.60 -14.50
CA LYS A 112 -5.60 -17.99 -14.79
C LYS A 112 -5.79 -18.96 -13.61
N ASP A 113 -5.72 -18.48 -12.37
CA ASP A 113 -5.80 -19.26 -11.14
C ASP A 113 -7.20 -19.15 -10.47
N ALA A 114 -8.12 -18.36 -11.04
CA ALA A 114 -9.44 -18.08 -10.46
C ALA A 114 -10.30 -19.34 -10.30
N ASN A 115 -10.26 -20.26 -11.27
CA ASN A 115 -10.99 -21.53 -11.21
C ASN A 115 -10.51 -22.41 -10.04
N PHE A 116 -9.21 -22.40 -9.79
CA PHE A 116 -8.62 -23.18 -8.70
C PHE A 116 -8.98 -22.63 -7.33
N VAL A 117 -9.15 -21.31 -7.20
CA VAL A 117 -9.57 -20.70 -5.93
C VAL A 117 -11.07 -20.87 -5.68
N SER A 118 -11.89 -20.70 -6.70
CA SER A 118 -13.35 -20.85 -6.60
C SER A 118 -13.79 -22.29 -6.30
N GLU A 119 -13.07 -23.31 -6.81
CA GLU A 119 -13.37 -24.73 -6.50
C GLU A 119 -13.22 -25.05 -5.00
N TYR A 120 -12.32 -24.36 -4.31
CA TYR A 120 -12.02 -24.65 -2.92
C TYR A 120 -12.67 -23.69 -1.91
N LEU A 121 -13.12 -22.52 -2.36
CA LEU A 121 -13.81 -21.56 -1.51
C LEU A 121 -15.32 -21.65 -1.73
N SER A 122 -16.01 -22.34 -0.83
CA SER A 122 -17.45 -22.61 -0.96
C SER A 122 -18.38 -21.40 -0.75
N ASN A 123 -17.86 -20.25 -0.31
CA ASN A 123 -18.63 -19.05 0.04
C ASN A 123 -17.98 -17.74 -0.45
N VAL A 124 -17.45 -17.70 -1.67
CA VAL A 124 -16.87 -16.47 -2.23
C VAL A 124 -17.97 -15.55 -2.72
N LYS A 125 -17.96 -14.31 -2.24
CA LYS A 125 -18.69 -13.20 -2.87
C LYS A 125 -17.69 -12.43 -3.72
N GLU A 126 -17.72 -12.64 -5.03
CA GLU A 126 -16.94 -11.84 -5.95
C GLU A 126 -17.37 -10.38 -5.86
N LYS A 127 -16.39 -9.49 -5.66
CA LYS A 127 -16.59 -8.05 -5.69
C LYS A 127 -15.71 -7.48 -6.79
N PRO A 128 -16.29 -6.91 -7.87
CA PRO A 128 -15.48 -6.27 -8.89
C PRO A 128 -14.74 -5.08 -8.28
N LEU A 129 -13.57 -4.76 -8.85
CA LEU A 129 -12.86 -3.53 -8.52
C LEU A 129 -13.78 -2.34 -8.85
N LYS A 130 -13.89 -1.39 -7.92
CA LYS A 130 -14.64 -0.16 -8.17
C LYS A 130 -13.71 0.83 -8.87
N THR A 131 -13.97 1.10 -10.14
CA THR A 131 -13.24 2.11 -10.91
C THR A 131 -14.10 3.36 -11.08
N THR A 132 -13.53 4.52 -10.77
CA THR A 132 -14.13 5.83 -11.02
C THR A 132 -13.17 6.62 -11.88
N VAL A 133 -13.70 7.25 -12.93
CA VAL A 133 -12.94 8.15 -13.81
C VAL A 133 -13.60 9.51 -13.77
N SER A 134 -12.82 10.56 -13.58
CA SER A 134 -13.29 11.94 -13.60
C SER A 134 -12.30 12.81 -14.35
N GLU A 135 -12.83 13.69 -15.18
CA GLU A 135 -12.06 14.72 -15.89
C GLU A 135 -12.43 16.08 -15.32
N ARG A 136 -11.42 16.90 -15.03
CA ARG A 136 -11.63 18.23 -14.44
C ARG A 136 -10.64 19.23 -15.01
N ASN A 137 -11.11 20.45 -15.21
CA ASN A 137 -10.23 21.58 -15.44
C ASN A 137 -9.74 22.11 -14.09
N VAL A 138 -8.43 22.08 -13.88
CA VAL A 138 -7.79 22.42 -12.61
C VAL A 138 -6.55 23.28 -12.87
N LEU A 139 -6.13 24.05 -11.87
CA LEU A 139 -4.83 24.70 -11.85
C LEU A 139 -3.76 23.65 -11.55
N VAL A 140 -2.82 23.50 -12.47
CA VAL A 140 -1.67 22.58 -12.34
C VAL A 140 -0.44 23.41 -11.96
N PRO A 141 0.24 23.11 -10.84
CA PRO A 141 1.45 23.82 -10.46
C PRO A 141 2.60 23.53 -11.44
N PRO A 142 3.65 24.36 -11.44
CA PRO A 142 4.83 24.11 -12.28
C PRO A 142 5.43 22.73 -12.00
N MET A 143 5.45 21.87 -13.03
CA MET A 143 6.01 20.52 -12.98
C MET A 143 7.54 20.48 -13.17
N SER A 144 8.20 21.60 -12.93
CA SER A 144 9.66 21.74 -12.98
C SER A 144 10.18 22.32 -11.67
N PRO A 145 11.34 21.87 -11.16
CA PRO A 145 11.94 22.43 -9.96
C PRO A 145 12.13 23.96 -10.07
N PRO A 146 12.01 24.70 -8.96
CA PRO A 146 12.21 26.14 -8.96
C PRO A 146 13.66 26.50 -9.29
N GLU A 147 13.85 27.57 -10.07
CA GLU A 147 15.18 28.13 -10.31
C GLU A 147 15.77 28.71 -9.02
N VAL A 148 17.05 28.46 -8.78
CA VAL A 148 17.75 29.05 -7.64
C VAL A 148 18.01 30.53 -7.93
N PRO A 149 17.52 31.47 -7.11
CA PRO A 149 17.69 32.89 -7.37
C PRO A 149 19.18 33.27 -7.35
N GLU A 150 19.61 34.05 -8.35
CA GLU A 150 20.94 34.64 -8.34
C GLU A 150 21.02 35.75 -7.28
N LEU A 151 21.75 35.51 -6.20
CA LEU A 151 22.00 36.52 -5.18
C LEU A 151 23.26 37.32 -5.54
N THR A 152 23.17 38.64 -5.40
CA THR A 152 24.32 39.53 -5.51
C THR A 152 24.50 40.31 -4.21
N ASP A 153 25.75 40.47 -3.79
CA ASP A 153 26.07 41.30 -2.63
C ASP A 153 25.75 42.76 -2.96
N ALA A 154 24.90 43.38 -2.14
CA ALA A 154 24.35 44.71 -2.42
C ALA A 154 25.42 45.83 -2.50
N HIS A 155 26.62 45.61 -1.95
CA HIS A 155 27.68 46.62 -1.91
C HIS A 155 28.75 46.40 -3.00
N SER A 156 29.11 45.14 -3.27
CA SER A 156 30.17 44.76 -4.19
C SER A 156 29.65 44.30 -5.56
N GLY A 157 28.36 44.00 -5.69
CA GLY A 157 27.76 43.43 -6.90
C GLY A 157 28.26 42.02 -7.23
N ALA A 158 29.06 41.41 -6.35
CA ALA A 158 29.60 40.08 -6.55
C ALA A 158 28.49 39.03 -6.41
N LYS A 159 28.52 37.99 -7.26
CA LYS A 159 27.61 36.84 -7.12
C LYS A 159 27.90 36.13 -5.80
N VAL A 160 26.85 35.91 -5.02
CA VAL A 160 26.88 35.14 -3.78
C VAL A 160 26.38 33.74 -4.11
N ASP A 161 27.21 32.73 -3.88
CA ASP A 161 26.75 31.35 -4.04
C ASP A 161 25.75 31.03 -2.93
N VAL A 162 24.61 30.53 -3.35
CA VAL A 162 23.53 30.16 -2.45
C VAL A 162 23.89 28.84 -1.78
N SER A 163 23.76 28.77 -0.45
CA SER A 163 24.13 27.57 0.31
C SER A 163 23.37 26.34 -0.20
N GLN A 164 24.02 25.18 -0.21
CA GLN A 164 23.39 23.92 -0.60
C GLN A 164 22.11 23.65 0.19
N LYS A 165 22.12 23.94 1.51
CA LYS A 165 20.95 23.81 2.38
C LYS A 165 19.72 24.59 1.89
N TYR A 166 19.91 25.76 1.29
CA TYR A 166 18.80 26.54 0.73
C TYR A 166 18.31 25.96 -0.59
N LYS A 167 19.22 25.45 -1.44
CA LYS A 167 18.86 24.75 -2.69
C LYS A 167 18.03 23.50 -2.38
N ASP A 168 18.45 22.71 -1.39
CA ASP A 168 17.73 21.53 -0.91
C ASP A 168 16.35 21.91 -0.37
N TYR A 169 16.27 22.97 0.45
CA TYR A 169 15.00 23.49 0.97
C TYR A 169 14.03 23.92 -0.14
N LEU A 170 14.50 24.62 -1.17
CA LEU A 170 13.64 25.01 -2.30
C LEU A 170 13.08 23.80 -3.04
N PHE A 171 13.93 22.80 -3.31
CA PHE A 171 13.52 21.56 -3.95
C PHE A 171 12.52 20.78 -3.10
N GLU A 172 12.78 20.63 -1.80
CA GLU A 172 11.90 19.92 -0.86
C GLU A 172 10.51 20.57 -0.78
N ASN A 173 10.42 21.91 -0.66
CA ASN A 173 9.11 22.58 -0.60
C ASN A 173 8.34 22.43 -1.92
N TRP A 174 9.01 22.56 -3.06
CA TRP A 174 8.39 22.34 -4.35
C TRP A 174 7.87 20.89 -4.47
N ALA A 175 8.70 19.90 -4.15
CA ALA A 175 8.32 18.50 -4.22
C ALA A 175 7.14 18.18 -3.28
N LEU A 176 7.15 18.71 -2.05
CA LEU A 176 6.03 18.57 -1.11
C LEU A 176 4.76 19.26 -1.61
N GLY A 177 4.88 20.43 -2.24
CA GLY A 177 3.76 21.12 -2.90
C GLY A 177 3.13 20.30 -4.01
N ILE A 178 3.96 19.62 -4.83
CA ILE A 178 3.47 18.66 -5.84
C ILE A 178 2.75 17.49 -5.17
N GLN A 179 3.31 16.92 -4.10
CA GLN A 179 2.68 15.80 -3.39
C GLN A 179 1.32 16.21 -2.80
N GLU A 180 1.21 17.38 -2.18
CA GLU A 180 -0.04 17.92 -1.64
C GLU A 180 -1.07 18.15 -2.77
N TRP A 181 -0.64 18.75 -3.88
CA TRP A 181 -1.49 18.98 -5.04
C TRP A 181 -2.03 17.66 -5.63
N VAL A 182 -1.18 16.63 -5.76
CA VAL A 182 -1.62 15.29 -6.21
C VAL A 182 -2.67 14.71 -5.26
N GLY A 183 -2.49 14.88 -3.94
CA GLY A 183 -3.49 14.47 -2.95
C GLY A 183 -4.82 15.19 -3.10
N LEU A 184 -4.79 16.51 -3.33
CA LEU A 184 -6.00 17.31 -3.57
C LEU A 184 -6.68 16.94 -4.89
N ALA A 185 -5.91 16.66 -5.94
CA ALA A 185 -6.42 16.17 -7.22
C ALA A 185 -7.09 14.80 -7.06
N SER A 186 -6.49 13.91 -6.25
CA SER A 186 -7.01 12.56 -6.03
C SER A 186 -8.39 12.58 -5.38
N ILE A 187 -8.64 13.48 -4.43
CA ILE A 187 -9.96 13.62 -3.76
C ILE A 187 -10.92 14.55 -4.49
N GLY A 188 -10.50 15.17 -5.59
CA GLY A 188 -11.30 16.15 -6.31
C GLY A 188 -11.58 17.39 -5.47
N ALA A 189 -10.57 17.95 -4.82
CA ALA A 189 -10.72 19.18 -4.05
C ALA A 189 -11.22 20.35 -4.92
N GLY A 190 -12.04 21.22 -4.34
CA GLY A 190 -12.51 22.44 -5.03
C GLY A 190 -11.40 23.49 -5.20
N ARG A 191 -10.43 23.54 -4.27
CA ARG A 191 -9.39 24.57 -4.21
C ARG A 191 -8.36 24.54 -5.35
N ILE A 192 -8.34 23.46 -6.11
CA ILE A 192 -7.49 23.35 -7.31
C ILE A 192 -8.29 23.58 -8.60
N ALA A 193 -9.61 23.83 -8.52
CA ALA A 193 -10.40 24.09 -9.71
C ALA A 193 -9.92 25.40 -10.38
N SER A 194 -9.93 25.44 -11.71
CA SER A 194 -9.52 26.66 -12.44
C SER A 194 -10.48 27.83 -12.26
N ASP A 195 -11.71 27.55 -11.84
CA ASP A 195 -12.75 28.50 -11.47
C ASP A 195 -12.91 28.65 -9.94
N ASP A 196 -11.87 28.28 -9.15
CA ASP A 196 -11.92 28.44 -7.69
C ASP A 196 -12.18 29.90 -7.30
N ASN A 197 -13.16 30.08 -6.41
CA ASN A 197 -13.56 31.36 -5.84
C ASN A 197 -13.85 31.22 -4.34
N VAL A 198 -13.24 30.22 -3.69
CA VAL A 198 -13.35 30.04 -2.24
C VAL A 198 -12.60 31.18 -1.54
N ASP A 199 -13.31 31.87 -0.64
CA ASP A 199 -12.75 32.94 0.16
C ASP A 199 -11.60 32.41 1.05
N SER A 200 -10.49 33.15 1.06
CA SER A 200 -9.26 32.80 1.76
C SER A 200 -9.42 32.70 3.28
N LEU A 201 -10.49 33.27 3.85
CA LEU A 201 -10.86 33.11 5.24
C LEU A 201 -11.23 31.65 5.57
N PHE A 202 -11.81 30.91 4.62
CA PHE A 202 -12.22 29.51 4.84
C PHE A 202 -11.12 28.52 4.50
N SER A 203 -10.25 28.84 3.55
CA SER A 203 -9.17 27.94 3.16
C SER A 203 -8.02 28.74 2.55
N GLN A 204 -6.81 28.54 3.09
CA GLN A 204 -5.62 29.30 2.68
C GLN A 204 -4.84 28.65 1.53
N TYR A 205 -5.11 27.37 1.25
CA TYR A 205 -4.41 26.65 0.18
C TYR A 205 -4.63 27.36 -1.16
N GLN A 206 -3.58 27.57 -1.94
CA GLN A 206 -3.67 28.10 -3.31
C GLN A 206 -2.62 27.40 -4.16
N VAL A 207 -2.93 27.22 -5.44
CA VAL A 207 -1.94 26.71 -6.40
C VAL A 207 -1.12 27.89 -6.89
N GLU A 208 0.07 28.07 -6.32
CA GLU A 208 1.02 29.10 -6.75
C GLU A 208 1.47 28.83 -8.19
N ASP A 209 1.48 29.88 -9.03
CA ASP A 209 1.85 29.83 -10.45
C ASP A 209 1.15 28.71 -11.24
N GLY A 210 -0.09 28.39 -10.86
CA GLY A 210 -0.88 27.31 -11.45
C GLY A 210 -1.44 27.67 -12.82
N GLU A 211 -1.22 26.80 -13.80
CA GLU A 211 -1.76 26.94 -15.16
C GLU A 211 -3.00 26.06 -15.36
N PRO A 212 -4.10 26.57 -15.93
CA PRO A 212 -5.30 25.77 -16.18
C PRO A 212 -5.03 24.61 -17.17
N ALA A 213 -5.34 23.38 -16.76
CA ALA A 213 -5.28 22.21 -17.62
C ALA A 213 -6.40 21.21 -17.31
N ASN A 214 -6.74 20.38 -18.31
CA ASN A 214 -7.65 19.26 -18.10
C ASN A 214 -6.87 18.05 -17.56
N VAL A 215 -7.23 17.60 -16.37
CA VAL A 215 -6.63 16.45 -15.69
C VAL A 215 -7.65 15.32 -15.59
N THR A 216 -7.21 14.11 -15.94
CA THR A 216 -7.98 12.88 -15.78
C THR A 216 -7.53 12.17 -14.51
N ASN A 217 -8.44 11.95 -13.57
CA ASN A 217 -8.21 11.18 -12.35
C ASN A 217 -8.90 9.81 -12.48
N ILE A 218 -8.15 8.74 -12.25
CA ILE A 218 -8.63 7.36 -12.27
C ILE A 218 -8.41 6.78 -10.87
N GLN A 219 -9.51 6.50 -10.17
CA GLN A 219 -9.49 5.82 -8.88
C GLN A 219 -9.90 4.37 -9.03
N VAL A 220 -9.09 3.46 -8.50
CA VAL A 220 -9.42 2.03 -8.44
C VAL A 220 -9.41 1.58 -6.99
N VAL A 221 -10.55 1.15 -6.48
CA VAL A 221 -10.72 0.69 -5.10
C VAL A 221 -10.93 -0.82 -5.08
N GLY A 222 -10.02 -1.50 -4.37
CA GLY A 222 -10.06 -2.94 -4.15
C GLY A 222 -8.65 -3.49 -3.91
N MET A 223 -8.54 -4.81 -3.71
CA MET A 223 -7.25 -5.45 -3.50
C MET A 223 -6.60 -5.78 -4.85
N CYS A 224 -5.72 -4.90 -5.33
CA CYS A 224 -5.13 -4.98 -6.67
C CYS A 224 -3.59 -4.85 -6.66
N PRO A 225 -2.87 -5.86 -6.13
CA PRO A 225 -1.43 -5.78 -5.85
C PRO A 225 -0.54 -5.61 -7.10
N LEU A 226 -1.04 -5.97 -8.28
CA LEU A 226 -0.31 -5.84 -9.56
C LEU A 226 -0.71 -4.57 -10.34
N LEU A 227 -1.63 -3.78 -9.83
CA LEU A 227 -2.16 -2.63 -10.57
C LEU A 227 -1.14 -1.50 -10.64
N ALA A 228 -0.35 -1.27 -9.59
CA ALA A 228 0.64 -0.19 -9.57
C ALA A 228 1.68 -0.31 -10.70
N SER A 229 2.23 -1.50 -10.93
CA SER A 229 3.19 -1.73 -12.03
C SER A 229 2.53 -1.56 -13.40
N LYS A 230 1.24 -1.92 -13.53
CA LYS A 230 0.49 -1.73 -14.77
C LYS A 230 0.14 -0.26 -15.02
N LEU A 231 -0.24 0.49 -13.99
CA LEU A 231 -0.52 1.92 -14.07
C LEU A 231 0.73 2.71 -14.45
N LYS A 232 1.90 2.34 -13.90
CA LYS A 232 3.20 2.90 -14.33
C LYS A 232 3.43 2.70 -15.82
N GLN A 233 3.23 1.48 -16.34
CA GLN A 233 3.34 1.22 -17.77
C GLN A 233 2.36 2.02 -18.62
N ILE A 234 1.12 2.21 -18.14
CA ILE A 234 0.11 2.99 -18.85
C ILE A 234 0.51 4.47 -18.88
N GLY A 235 0.97 5.03 -17.76
CA GLY A 235 1.46 6.40 -17.67
C GLY A 235 2.67 6.65 -18.57
N GLU A 236 3.64 5.73 -18.59
CA GLU A 236 4.81 5.81 -19.48
C GLU A 236 4.47 5.72 -20.97
N GLN A 237 3.30 5.15 -21.31
CA GLN A 237 2.80 5.05 -22.68
C GLN A 237 1.84 6.18 -23.06
N ALA A 238 1.41 6.98 -22.08
CA ALA A 238 0.51 8.10 -22.32
C ALA A 238 1.30 9.30 -22.87
N ASP A 239 0.76 9.94 -23.91
CA ASP A 239 1.29 11.19 -24.44
C ASP A 239 0.81 12.35 -23.56
N THR A 240 1.41 12.48 -22.39
CA THR A 240 1.03 13.46 -21.36
C THR A 240 2.26 14.18 -20.81
N ALA A 241 2.11 15.47 -20.49
CA ALA A 241 3.20 16.26 -19.92
C ALA A 241 3.68 15.75 -18.55
N PHE A 242 2.80 15.11 -17.78
CA PHE A 242 3.13 14.43 -16.54
C PHE A 242 2.10 13.32 -16.27
N PHE A 243 2.46 12.38 -15.41
CA PHE A 243 1.49 11.51 -14.76
C PHE A 243 1.85 11.30 -13.30
N ALA A 244 0.83 11.15 -12.45
CA ALA A 244 1.01 10.79 -11.06
C ALA A 244 0.20 9.51 -10.77
N PHE A 245 0.73 8.65 -9.92
CA PHE A 245 -0.05 7.58 -9.33
C PHE A 245 0.26 7.46 -7.85
N THR A 246 -0.81 7.29 -7.06
CA THR A 246 -0.73 7.04 -5.63
C THR A 246 -1.30 5.66 -5.36
N ALA A 247 -0.53 4.84 -4.66
CA ALA A 247 -0.96 3.53 -4.18
C ALA A 247 -1.14 3.61 -2.68
N TYR A 248 -2.39 3.44 -2.24
CA TYR A 248 -2.73 3.40 -0.83
C TYR A 248 -2.55 1.97 -0.29
N GLY A 249 -1.83 1.84 0.82
CA GLY A 249 -1.58 0.57 1.48
C GLY A 249 -2.78 0.02 2.22
N VAL A 250 -2.67 -1.23 2.66
CA VAL A 250 -3.67 -1.82 3.56
C VAL A 250 -3.21 -1.65 4.99
N GLN A 251 -4.04 -0.96 5.76
CA GLN A 251 -3.86 -0.63 7.16
C GLN A 251 -3.55 -1.85 8.04
N ASP A 252 -4.34 -2.91 7.91
CA ASP A 252 -4.29 -4.03 8.83
C ASP A 252 -3.51 -5.22 8.25
N THR A 253 -2.21 -5.02 8.04
CA THR A 253 -1.30 -6.07 7.55
C THR A 253 -0.21 -6.37 8.58
N PRO A 254 0.25 -7.64 8.74
CA PRO A 254 1.32 -7.96 9.69
C PRO A 254 2.68 -7.41 9.28
N TYR A 255 2.88 -7.24 7.97
CA TYR A 255 4.11 -6.70 7.39
C TYR A 255 3.80 -5.76 6.23
N SER A 256 4.58 -4.69 6.15
CA SER A 256 4.65 -3.71 5.06
C SER A 256 6.08 -3.68 4.50
N TRP A 257 6.31 -2.97 3.39
CA TRP A 257 7.65 -2.71 2.84
C TRP A 257 8.54 -3.96 2.77
N GLY A 258 7.98 -5.04 2.20
CA GLY A 258 8.59 -6.36 2.15
C GLY A 258 8.30 -7.20 3.40
N THR A 259 9.23 -7.22 4.36
CA THR A 259 9.13 -8.03 5.59
C THR A 259 9.28 -7.20 6.86
N LYS A 260 9.04 -5.89 6.75
CA LYS A 260 9.05 -4.98 7.89
C LYS A 260 7.74 -5.13 8.63
N GLU A 261 7.86 -5.33 9.93
CA GLU A 261 6.71 -5.46 10.82
C GLU A 261 5.92 -4.16 10.80
N HIS A 262 4.61 -4.27 10.61
CA HIS A 262 3.72 -3.12 10.46
C HIS A 262 2.79 -2.96 11.68
N GLN A 263 2.52 -1.71 12.06
CA GLN A 263 1.52 -1.37 13.08
C GLN A 263 0.71 -0.13 12.67
N PHE A 264 -0.58 -0.10 13.03
CA PHE A 264 -1.45 1.04 12.77
C PHE A 264 -1.45 2.10 13.88
N ASN A 265 -1.75 1.71 15.12
CA ASN A 265 -1.91 2.60 16.28
C ASN A 265 -2.84 3.80 16.00
N ASN A 266 -2.30 5.02 15.83
CA ASN A 266 -3.07 6.25 15.56
C ASN A 266 -2.99 6.72 14.09
N GLY A 267 -2.28 5.99 13.21
CA GLY A 267 -2.01 6.40 11.83
C GLY A 267 -0.82 5.64 11.26
N GLY A 268 -1.09 4.45 10.72
CA GLY A 268 -0.08 3.56 10.13
C GLY A 268 -0.25 3.32 8.64
N GLU A 269 -1.03 4.15 7.95
CA GLU A 269 -1.17 4.00 6.50
C GLU A 269 0.21 4.12 5.83
N ASN A 270 0.50 3.18 4.94
CA ASN A 270 1.74 3.13 4.18
C ASN A 270 1.37 3.33 2.72
N ASP A 271 1.69 4.50 2.21
CA ASP A 271 1.32 4.88 0.86
C ASP A 271 2.56 5.36 0.11
N TYR A 272 2.52 5.25 -1.20
CA TYR A 272 3.53 5.91 -2.02
C TYR A 272 2.89 6.59 -3.20
N THR A 273 3.51 7.69 -3.60
CA THR A 273 3.14 8.46 -4.77
C THR A 273 4.35 8.56 -5.67
N ILE A 274 4.18 8.22 -6.95
CA ILE A 274 5.18 8.47 -7.97
C ILE A 274 4.63 9.53 -8.90
N VAL A 275 5.42 10.55 -9.17
CA VAL A 275 5.12 11.61 -10.13
C VAL A 275 6.19 11.61 -11.18
N ASN A 276 5.81 11.32 -12.42
CA ASN A 276 6.69 11.42 -13.57
C ASN A 276 6.39 12.75 -14.28
N ILE A 277 7.42 13.54 -14.48
CA ILE A 277 7.37 14.89 -15.08
C ILE A 277 8.19 14.94 -16.38
N GLY A 278 8.25 13.82 -17.10
CA GLY A 278 9.04 13.66 -18.33
C GLY A 278 10.42 13.07 -18.03
N ASP A 279 11.44 13.94 -18.00
CA ASP A 279 12.85 13.52 -17.83
C ASP A 279 13.17 13.07 -16.40
N ASP A 280 12.37 13.51 -15.41
CA ASP A 280 12.56 13.23 -14.00
C ASP A 280 11.37 12.48 -13.38
N VAL A 281 11.65 11.75 -12.29
CA VAL A 281 10.65 11.01 -11.50
C VAL A 281 10.82 11.33 -10.03
N LEU A 282 9.75 11.84 -9.41
CA LEU A 282 9.65 12.02 -7.96
C LEU A 282 9.01 10.77 -7.35
N SER A 283 9.57 10.30 -6.25
CA SER A 283 9.04 9.19 -5.45
C SER A 283 8.82 9.67 -4.02
N PHE A 284 7.58 9.64 -3.58
CA PHE A 284 7.18 9.99 -2.21
C PHE A 284 6.72 8.73 -1.50
N GLU A 285 7.28 8.46 -0.34
CA GLU A 285 6.87 7.35 0.52
C GLU A 285 6.34 7.92 1.83
N THR A 286 5.09 7.64 2.14
CA THR A 286 4.44 8.00 3.40
C THR A 286 4.50 6.79 4.31
N VAL A 287 5.18 6.95 5.44
CA VAL A 287 5.42 5.88 6.39
C VAL A 287 4.60 6.12 7.64
N GLY A 288 3.87 5.09 8.05
CA GLY A 288 3.09 5.08 9.28
C GLY A 288 3.93 5.37 10.52
N HIS A 289 3.30 5.89 11.59
CA HIS A 289 3.95 6.44 12.79
C HIS A 289 5.08 5.58 13.40
N SER A 290 4.99 4.25 13.32
CA SER A 290 5.93 3.31 13.94
C SER A 290 6.69 2.42 12.95
N ASP A 291 6.47 2.60 11.65
CA ASP A 291 7.15 1.85 10.61
C ASP A 291 8.54 2.45 10.33
N MET A 292 9.48 1.63 9.86
CA MET A 292 10.84 2.08 9.51
C MET A 292 11.09 1.98 8.01
N TYR A 293 11.71 3.03 7.46
CA TYR A 293 12.18 3.12 6.07
C TYR A 293 13.38 2.18 5.79
N ILE A 294 13.73 1.99 4.50
CA ILE A 294 14.91 1.26 4.00
C ILE A 294 16.12 2.17 3.83
#